data_AF-A0A1L0BMF9-F1
#
_entry.id   AF-A0A1L0BMF9-F1
#
_cell.length_a   1.000
_cell.length_b   1.000
_cell.length_c   1.000
_cell.angle_alpha   90.00
_cell.angle_beta   90.00
_cell.angle_gamma   90.00
#
_symmetry.space_group_name_H-M   'P 1'
#
loop_
_entity.id
_entity.type
_entity.pdbx_description
1 polymer ?
#
loop_
_entity_poly.entity_id
_entity_poly.type
_entity_poly.pdbx_seq_one_letter_code
_entity_poly.pdbx_strand_id
1 'polypeptide(L)'
;MISGIQTSDEFKRHTRSTSRFGRRKGLLVEIDKRIDKAHVLPAEEVLMCLHDIEAVCNAWIDVHPLTTVLQEKGKKLSNRRKGIEALIEQIKKKRQALYKISDSDLKKKKDVTDLYERSSKELSVTSDNKDPRTLKKRAAFHQELLEQTIEKAKALGHLKNDFNTEQLGFISAKSCLKVDYVVDKSKQQACYVEAIRILSAMLGKNRALALLFESTGIEVVVVPADRPMTDLPEFLSLKGVPICQSSSTISRTWDQTRGTGGLSIGSKMYVAITEENLLGTNVDAKVKAIGGGCYASHYSTSSHEFAHSLHLSDATTPAQKQVITRCFNNKKKIIIDAANTRINIDDPIFTASQHALDAYFNKEWTDGQRKHLVRLAAPKQYWVFNMKNYAYETKSDGTYLMYESYHELQDCYAAVDELEYFAQCTNAYLGANSGKDPYTSRPRNNGEAWIRNNEDPEMVRLLDELYSSGISNAFGKSLIDGANHDDGVDVITISDYIKRPQGL
;
A
#
# COMPACT_ATOMS: atom_id res chain seq x y z
N MET A 1 17.23 20.21 8.97
CA MET A 1 17.29 21.69 9.11
C MET A 1 18.56 22.26 8.51
N ILE A 2 18.46 22.96 7.38
CA ILE A 2 19.59 23.64 6.73
C ILE A 2 19.91 24.94 7.47
N SER A 3 20.50 24.84 8.66
CA SER A 3 21.05 26.01 9.34
C SER A 3 22.27 26.52 8.59
N GLY A 4 22.21 27.73 8.03
CA GLY A 4 23.37 28.41 7.43
C GLY A 4 23.38 28.58 5.90
N ILE A 5 22.36 28.13 5.17
CA ILE A 5 22.10 28.62 3.81
C ILE A 5 21.07 29.74 3.93
N GLN A 6 21.52 30.99 3.88
CA GLN A 6 20.66 32.16 4.04
C GLN A 6 20.20 32.66 2.66
N THR A 7 18.91 32.53 2.37
CA THR A 7 18.29 33.25 1.24
C THR A 7 17.78 34.60 1.75
N SER A 8 18.39 35.71 1.33
CA SER A 8 17.87 37.05 1.68
C SER A 8 16.58 37.36 0.93
N ASP A 9 15.73 38.24 1.47
CA ASP A 9 14.56 38.76 0.73
C ASP A 9 14.98 39.53 -0.53
N GLU A 10 16.22 40.04 -0.56
CA GLU A 10 16.84 40.59 -1.75
C GLU A 10 17.12 39.49 -2.78
N PHE A 11 17.68 38.34 -2.38
CA PHE A 11 17.86 37.18 -3.26
C PHE A 11 16.53 36.70 -3.84
N LYS A 12 15.49 36.51 -3.01
CA LYS A 12 14.13 36.11 -3.44
C LYS A 12 13.49 37.12 -4.41
N ARG A 13 13.73 38.42 -4.20
CA ARG A 13 13.28 39.48 -5.13
C ARG A 13 13.97 39.40 -6.48
N HIS A 14 15.23 38.94 -6.51
CA HIS A 14 15.99 38.83 -7.74
C HIS A 14 15.79 37.48 -8.46
N THR A 15 15.49 36.37 -7.76
CA THR A 15 15.15 35.07 -8.39
C THR A 15 13.73 35.07 -8.99
N ARG A 16 12.81 35.88 -8.46
CA ARG A 16 11.51 36.13 -9.10
C ARG A 16 11.70 36.88 -10.43
N SER A 17 11.35 36.22 -11.53
CA SER A 17 11.47 36.78 -12.88
C SER A 17 10.11 37.17 -13.46
N THR A 18 9.98 38.42 -13.91
CA THR A 18 8.86 38.90 -14.76
C THR A 18 9.09 38.62 -16.26
N SER A 19 10.15 37.88 -16.60
CA SER A 19 10.52 37.55 -17.99
C SER A 19 9.51 36.61 -18.65
N ARG A 20 9.16 36.89 -19.92
CA ARG A 20 8.31 36.04 -20.78
C ARG A 20 9.03 34.81 -21.38
N PHE A 21 10.33 34.62 -21.12
CA PHE A 21 11.10 33.51 -21.70
C PHE A 21 11.03 32.23 -20.83
N GLY A 22 10.29 31.23 -21.32
CA GLY A 22 9.84 30.04 -20.59
C GLY A 22 10.94 29.19 -19.92
N ARG A 23 12.08 28.96 -20.58
CA ARG A 23 13.14 28.08 -20.03
C ARG A 23 13.92 28.70 -18.86
N ARG A 24 14.10 30.03 -18.88
CA ARG A 24 14.85 30.78 -17.85
C ARG A 24 14.05 30.97 -16.56
N LYS A 25 12.73 31.12 -16.69
CA LYS A 25 11.79 31.18 -15.56
C LYS A 25 11.71 29.83 -14.85
N GLY A 26 11.70 28.73 -15.62
CA GLY A 26 11.64 27.36 -15.07
C GLY A 26 12.77 27.07 -14.08
N LEU A 27 14.03 27.31 -14.46
CA LEU A 27 15.18 26.98 -13.61
C LEU A 27 15.22 27.76 -12.28
N LEU A 28 14.75 29.02 -12.23
CA LEU A 28 14.73 29.81 -10.99
C LEU A 28 13.64 29.33 -10.01
N VAL A 29 12.45 29.04 -10.52
CA VAL A 29 11.35 28.42 -9.72
C VAL A 29 11.80 27.07 -9.17
N GLU A 30 12.55 26.35 -9.98
CA GLU A 30 13.02 25.02 -9.68
C GLU A 30 14.17 25.00 -8.64
N ILE A 31 14.99 26.06 -8.59
CA ILE A 31 15.95 26.31 -7.49
C ILE A 31 15.19 26.58 -6.18
N ASP A 32 14.20 27.49 -6.18
CA ASP A 32 13.44 27.84 -4.97
C ASP A 32 12.70 26.62 -4.40
N LYS A 33 12.01 25.84 -5.24
CA LYS A 33 11.33 24.60 -4.81
C LYS A 33 12.27 23.61 -4.14
N ARG A 34 13.48 23.41 -4.70
CA ARG A 34 14.46 22.49 -4.13
C ARG A 34 15.02 23.02 -2.82
N ILE A 35 15.26 24.33 -2.70
CA ILE A 35 15.68 24.94 -1.44
C ILE A 35 14.59 24.73 -0.36
N ASP A 36 13.32 25.00 -0.66
CA ASP A 36 12.22 24.82 0.29
C ASP A 36 12.09 23.34 0.72
N LYS A 37 12.17 22.40 -0.23
CA LYS A 37 12.20 20.97 0.06
C LYS A 37 13.35 20.61 1.00
N ALA A 38 14.55 21.12 0.72
CA ALA A 38 15.74 20.78 1.49
C ALA A 38 15.66 21.23 2.96
N HIS A 39 14.87 22.27 3.29
CA HIS A 39 14.70 22.76 4.66
C HIS A 39 14.00 21.75 5.59
N VAL A 40 13.08 20.96 5.04
CA VAL A 40 12.25 20.01 5.79
C VAL A 40 12.81 18.58 5.82
N LEU A 41 13.91 18.32 5.10
CA LEU A 41 14.52 16.99 5.04
C LEU A 41 15.39 16.67 6.27
N PRO A 42 15.47 15.37 6.65
CA PRO A 42 16.42 14.87 7.65
C PRO A 42 17.87 15.05 7.17
N ALA A 43 18.82 15.12 8.10
CA ALA A 43 20.20 15.50 7.82
C ALA A 43 20.92 14.62 6.78
N GLU A 44 20.53 13.36 6.67
CA GLU A 44 21.05 12.37 5.73
C GLU A 44 20.58 12.58 4.28
N GLU A 45 19.38 13.12 4.08
CA GLU A 45 18.80 13.39 2.75
C GLU A 45 19.11 14.79 2.22
N VAL A 46 19.42 15.73 3.12
CA VAL A 46 19.82 17.11 2.79
C VAL A 46 21.00 17.11 1.81
N LEU A 47 21.93 16.17 1.94
CA LEU A 47 23.17 16.18 1.17
C LEU A 47 22.96 15.96 -0.34
N MET A 48 22.06 15.04 -0.70
CA MET A 48 21.66 14.79 -2.09
C MET A 48 20.92 15.99 -2.66
N CYS A 49 20.01 16.58 -1.86
CA CYS A 49 19.27 17.76 -2.28
C CYS A 49 20.19 18.97 -2.56
N LEU A 50 21.26 19.14 -1.77
CA LEU A 50 22.27 20.18 -1.99
C LEU A 50 23.00 20.03 -3.34
N HIS A 51 23.32 18.80 -3.77
CA HIS A 51 23.91 18.53 -5.09
C HIS A 51 22.96 18.91 -6.23
N ASP A 52 21.68 18.61 -6.09
CA ASP A 52 20.70 18.92 -7.12
C ASP A 52 20.47 20.42 -7.25
N ILE A 53 20.43 21.14 -6.12
CA ILE A 53 20.37 22.61 -6.13
C ILE A 53 21.59 23.17 -6.86
N GLU A 54 22.80 22.69 -6.55
CA GLU A 54 24.03 23.12 -7.23
C GLU A 54 23.99 22.82 -8.74
N ALA A 55 23.51 21.65 -9.14
CA ALA A 55 23.38 21.29 -10.56
C ALA A 55 22.42 22.23 -11.32
N VAL A 56 21.27 22.56 -10.74
CA VAL A 56 20.31 23.49 -11.35
C VAL A 56 20.86 24.92 -11.37
N CYS A 57 21.61 25.33 -10.34
CA CYS A 57 22.33 26.59 -10.31
C CYS A 57 23.38 26.69 -11.43
N ASN A 58 24.18 25.63 -11.64
CA ASN A 58 25.16 25.57 -12.72
C ASN A 58 24.50 25.57 -14.10
N ALA A 59 23.43 24.78 -14.30
CA ALA A 59 22.64 24.80 -15.53
C ALA A 59 22.05 26.19 -15.82
N TRP A 60 21.67 26.94 -14.78
CA TRP A 60 21.25 28.33 -14.94
C TRP A 60 22.41 29.23 -15.39
N ILE A 61 23.60 29.08 -14.82
CA ILE A 61 24.79 29.85 -15.22
C ILE A 61 25.15 29.60 -16.68
N ASP A 62 25.12 28.33 -17.12
CA ASP A 62 25.49 27.93 -18.47
C ASP A 62 24.59 28.54 -19.55
N VAL A 63 23.30 28.67 -19.26
CA VAL A 63 22.33 29.31 -20.19
C VAL A 63 22.32 30.84 -20.07
N HIS A 64 23.15 31.42 -19.19
CA HIS A 64 23.34 32.86 -18.99
C HIS A 64 24.84 33.26 -18.97
N PRO A 65 25.57 33.03 -20.08
CA PRO A 65 26.94 33.52 -20.21
C PRO A 65 26.96 35.05 -20.19
N LEU A 66 28.03 35.63 -19.61
CA LEU A 66 28.24 37.08 -19.62
C LEU A 66 28.52 37.51 -21.06
N THR A 67 27.52 38.01 -21.78
CA THR A 67 27.72 38.68 -23.06
C THR A 67 27.93 40.18 -22.83
N THR A 68 28.94 40.74 -23.48
CA THR A 68 29.51 42.07 -23.24
C THR A 68 28.64 43.26 -23.69
N VAL A 69 27.34 43.09 -23.94
CA VAL A 69 26.54 44.15 -24.60
C VAL A 69 25.19 44.38 -23.92
N LEU A 70 24.92 45.67 -23.60
CA LEU A 70 23.71 46.33 -23.08
C LEU A 70 23.68 46.64 -21.57
N GLN A 71 24.04 47.90 -21.25
CA GLN A 71 24.36 48.43 -19.92
C GLN A 71 23.21 48.49 -18.89
N GLU A 72 21.92 48.33 -19.27
CA GLU A 72 20.81 48.30 -18.29
C GLU A 72 20.23 46.90 -18.04
N LYS A 73 20.16 46.02 -19.04
CA LYS A 73 19.78 44.60 -18.84
C LYS A 73 20.92 43.79 -18.19
N GLY A 74 22.18 44.23 -18.34
CA GLY A 74 23.36 43.60 -17.74
C GLY A 74 23.40 43.67 -16.21
N LYS A 75 22.93 44.77 -15.57
CA LYS A 75 23.00 44.92 -14.10
C LYS A 75 22.09 43.93 -13.35
N LYS A 76 20.83 43.76 -13.78
CA LYS A 76 19.90 42.80 -13.15
C LYS A 76 20.33 41.34 -13.36
N LEU A 77 20.85 41.02 -14.55
CA LEU A 77 21.37 39.68 -14.83
C LEU A 77 22.66 39.39 -14.04
N SER A 78 23.54 40.39 -13.91
CA SER A 78 24.77 40.31 -13.11
C SER A 78 24.47 40.10 -11.61
N ASN A 79 23.50 40.82 -11.05
CA ASN A 79 23.10 40.64 -9.65
C ASN A 79 22.47 39.27 -9.38
N ARG A 80 21.66 38.76 -10.32
CA ARG A 80 21.11 37.39 -10.25
C ARG A 80 22.19 36.32 -10.27
N ARG A 81 23.15 36.47 -11.19
CA ARG A 81 24.29 35.57 -11.31
C ARG A 81 25.14 35.57 -10.03
N LYS A 82 25.47 36.74 -9.50
CA LYS A 82 26.18 36.87 -8.21
C LYS A 82 25.43 36.17 -7.07
N GLY A 83 24.10 36.28 -7.04
CA GLY A 83 23.28 35.57 -6.05
C GLY A 83 23.36 34.05 -6.20
N ILE A 84 23.32 33.53 -7.43
CA ILE A 84 23.42 32.09 -7.71
C ILE A 84 24.82 31.56 -7.42
N GLU A 85 25.87 32.29 -7.79
CA GLU A 85 27.26 31.95 -7.46
C GLU A 85 27.49 31.94 -5.94
N ALA A 86 26.92 32.90 -5.20
CA ALA A 86 26.96 32.92 -3.74
C ALA A 86 26.20 31.74 -3.11
N LEU A 87 25.08 31.31 -3.71
CA LEU A 87 24.34 30.14 -3.27
C LEU A 87 25.16 28.86 -3.49
N ILE A 88 25.80 28.71 -4.65
CA ILE A 88 26.71 27.58 -4.93
C ILE A 88 27.82 27.51 -3.87
N GLU A 89 28.44 28.64 -3.51
CA GLU A 89 29.49 28.65 -2.49
C GLU A 89 28.96 28.33 -1.08
N GLN A 90 27.76 28.78 -0.71
CA GLN A 90 27.11 28.38 0.54
C GLN A 90 26.81 26.86 0.57
N ILE A 91 26.34 26.31 -0.55
CA ILE A 91 26.08 24.88 -0.71
C ILE A 91 27.38 24.09 -0.55
N LYS A 92 28.47 24.49 -1.22
CA LYS A 92 29.77 23.82 -1.11
C LYS A 92 30.30 23.81 0.32
N LYS A 93 30.24 24.95 1.03
CA LYS A 93 30.65 25.03 2.44
C LYS A 93 29.79 24.15 3.34
N LYS A 94 28.47 24.13 3.12
CA LYS A 94 27.55 23.29 3.90
C LYS A 94 27.75 21.81 3.62
N ARG A 95 28.01 21.44 2.36
CA ARG A 95 28.42 20.09 1.96
C ARG A 95 29.70 19.71 2.69
N GLN A 96 30.77 20.50 2.61
CA GLN A 96 32.02 20.23 3.34
C GLN A 96 31.81 20.05 4.86
N ALA A 97 30.91 20.81 5.48
CA ALA A 97 30.57 20.67 6.90
C ALA A 97 29.75 19.41 7.23
N LEU A 98 28.94 18.91 6.28
CA LEU A 98 28.13 17.68 6.41
C LEU A 98 28.94 16.42 6.04
N TYR A 99 30.00 16.56 5.25
CA TYR A 99 30.83 15.48 4.74
C TYR A 99 31.81 14.96 5.82
N LYS A 100 31.36 13.98 6.60
CA LYS A 100 32.25 12.90 7.07
C LYS A 100 32.42 11.78 6.01
N ILE A 101 31.87 11.98 4.81
CA ILE A 101 31.87 11.04 3.68
C ILE A 101 32.72 11.69 2.57
N SER A 102 33.44 10.95 1.72
CA SER A 102 34.29 11.55 0.68
C SER A 102 33.50 12.01 -0.56
N ASP A 103 34.01 12.97 -1.35
CA ASP A 103 33.43 13.34 -2.67
C ASP A 103 33.32 12.16 -3.64
N SER A 104 34.21 11.18 -3.51
CA SER A 104 34.15 9.96 -4.30
C SER A 104 32.96 9.08 -3.92
N ASP A 105 32.65 8.95 -2.63
CA ASP A 105 31.54 8.12 -2.14
C ASP A 105 30.19 8.80 -2.37
N LEU A 106 30.16 10.13 -2.37
CA LEU A 106 28.96 10.87 -2.77
C LEU A 106 28.71 10.84 -4.26
N LYS A 107 29.75 10.83 -5.10
CA LYS A 107 29.58 10.59 -6.53
C LYS A 107 29.00 9.20 -6.79
N LYS A 108 29.47 8.17 -6.08
CA LYS A 108 28.87 6.82 -6.13
C LYS A 108 27.39 6.81 -5.71
N LYS A 109 27.03 7.46 -4.59
CA LYS A 109 25.64 7.61 -4.15
C LYS A 109 24.76 8.35 -5.18
N LYS A 110 25.31 9.38 -5.82
CA LYS A 110 24.62 10.12 -6.89
C LYS A 110 24.44 9.26 -8.14
N ASP A 111 25.45 8.53 -8.60
CA ASP A 111 25.37 7.67 -9.79
C ASP A 111 24.28 6.59 -9.63
N VAL A 112 24.14 6.02 -8.42
CA VAL A 112 23.05 5.06 -8.08
C VAL A 112 21.69 5.74 -8.06
N THR A 113 21.59 6.94 -7.49
CA THR A 113 20.35 7.74 -7.47
C THR A 113 19.93 8.12 -8.88
N ASP A 114 20.86 8.57 -9.72
CA ASP A 114 20.62 8.96 -11.11
C ASP A 114 20.19 7.74 -11.95
N LEU A 115 20.77 6.55 -11.71
CA LEU A 115 20.30 5.29 -12.30
C LEU A 115 18.87 4.95 -11.88
N TYR A 116 18.53 5.14 -10.61
CA TYR A 116 17.19 4.90 -10.10
C TYR A 116 16.17 5.93 -10.63
N GLU A 117 16.50 7.22 -10.65
CA GLU A 117 15.64 8.27 -11.21
C GLU A 117 15.43 8.10 -12.71
N ARG A 118 16.47 7.66 -13.44
CA ARG A 118 16.36 7.32 -14.86
C ARG A 118 15.42 6.13 -15.06
N SER A 119 15.54 5.11 -14.22
CA SER A 119 14.66 3.94 -14.23
C SER A 119 13.20 4.34 -13.98
N SER A 120 12.96 5.17 -12.96
CA SER A 120 11.62 5.71 -12.65
C SER A 120 11.06 6.55 -13.81
N LYS A 121 11.91 7.36 -14.48
CA LYS A 121 11.52 8.11 -15.69
C LYS A 121 11.19 7.20 -16.89
N GLU A 122 11.92 6.10 -17.07
CA GLU A 122 11.67 5.11 -18.13
C GLU A 122 10.43 4.23 -17.85
N LEU A 123 10.01 4.14 -16.59
CA LEU A 123 8.73 3.57 -16.16
C LEU A 123 7.57 4.56 -16.30
N SER A 124 7.81 5.84 -16.02
CA SER A 124 6.82 6.92 -16.03
C SER A 124 6.59 7.53 -17.42
N VAL A 125 6.57 6.70 -18.49
CA VAL A 125 6.41 7.18 -19.87
C VAL A 125 5.34 8.29 -19.93
N THR A 126 5.79 9.46 -20.38
CA THR A 126 5.17 10.79 -20.30
C THR A 126 3.66 10.83 -20.50
N SER A 127 3.00 11.84 -19.94
CA SER A 127 1.56 12.17 -20.01
C SER A 127 0.86 12.01 -21.37
N ASP A 128 1.60 11.90 -22.48
CA ASP A 128 1.06 11.72 -23.84
C ASP A 128 1.40 10.38 -24.51
N ASN A 129 2.22 9.51 -23.91
CA ASN A 129 2.61 8.21 -24.49
C ASN A 129 2.33 7.07 -23.52
N LYS A 130 1.32 6.25 -23.84
CA LYS A 130 1.06 5.01 -23.10
C LYS A 130 2.23 4.05 -23.31
N ASP A 131 2.91 3.68 -22.23
CA ASP A 131 3.85 2.55 -22.24
C ASP A 131 3.14 1.31 -22.82
N PRO A 132 3.59 0.75 -23.96
CA PRO A 132 2.91 -0.35 -24.63
C PRO A 132 3.05 -1.69 -23.89
N ARG A 133 3.87 -1.77 -22.83
CA ARG A 133 4.06 -2.98 -22.03
C ARG A 133 2.82 -3.28 -21.19
N THR A 134 2.42 -4.56 -21.13
CA THR A 134 1.42 -5.05 -20.18
C THR A 134 1.93 -4.87 -18.73
N LEU A 135 1.04 -4.83 -17.73
CA LEU A 135 1.46 -4.70 -16.32
C LEU A 135 2.53 -5.73 -15.91
N LYS A 136 2.36 -6.99 -16.33
CA LYS A 136 3.33 -8.06 -16.08
C LYS A 136 4.70 -7.76 -16.70
N LYS A 137 4.73 -7.21 -17.92
CA LYS A 137 5.97 -6.80 -18.59
C LYS A 137 6.60 -5.56 -17.94
N ARG A 138 5.79 -4.61 -17.45
CA ARG A 138 6.29 -3.44 -16.69
C ARG A 138 6.89 -3.86 -15.35
N ALA A 139 6.24 -4.77 -14.63
CA ALA A 139 6.74 -5.31 -13.38
C ALA A 139 8.07 -6.05 -13.56
N ALA A 140 8.17 -6.93 -14.58
CA ALA A 140 9.41 -7.62 -14.92
C ALA A 140 10.54 -6.63 -15.24
N PHE A 141 10.26 -5.59 -16.04
CA PHE A 141 11.23 -4.55 -16.37
C PHE A 141 11.68 -3.74 -15.13
N HIS A 142 10.75 -3.33 -14.27
CA HIS A 142 11.07 -2.63 -13.03
C HIS A 142 11.96 -3.47 -12.11
N GLN A 143 11.67 -4.76 -11.98
CA GLN A 143 12.48 -5.68 -11.18
C GLN A 143 13.88 -5.83 -11.75
N GLU A 144 14.03 -5.99 -13.07
CA GLU A 144 15.33 -6.05 -13.73
C GLU A 144 16.17 -4.79 -13.42
N LEU A 145 15.54 -3.60 -13.47
CA LEU A 145 16.20 -2.34 -13.14
C LEU A 145 16.61 -2.24 -11.66
N LEU A 146 15.74 -2.69 -10.74
CA LEU A 146 16.07 -2.77 -9.32
C LEU A 146 17.26 -3.69 -9.08
N GLU A 147 17.27 -4.89 -9.68
CA GLU A 147 18.37 -5.84 -9.57
C GLU A 147 19.69 -5.25 -10.09
N GLN A 148 19.68 -4.67 -11.29
CA GLN A 148 20.88 -4.04 -11.86
C GLN A 148 21.40 -2.90 -10.97
N THR A 149 20.50 -2.09 -10.41
CA THR A 149 20.87 -0.95 -9.56
C THR A 149 21.43 -1.43 -8.21
N ILE A 150 20.81 -2.45 -7.61
CA ILE A 150 21.25 -3.06 -6.35
C ILE A 150 22.63 -3.72 -6.53
N GLU A 151 22.84 -4.49 -7.59
CA GLU A 151 24.13 -5.15 -7.83
C GLU A 151 25.26 -4.15 -8.08
N LYS A 152 25.00 -3.08 -8.85
CA LYS A 152 25.97 -1.98 -9.00
C LYS A 152 26.29 -1.31 -7.67
N ALA A 153 25.29 -1.03 -6.86
CA ALA A 153 25.48 -0.40 -5.54
C ALA A 153 26.27 -1.32 -4.59
N LYS A 154 25.99 -2.63 -4.56
CA LYS A 154 26.80 -3.61 -3.80
C LYS A 154 28.25 -3.64 -4.27
N ALA A 155 28.49 -3.64 -5.59
CA ALA A 155 29.84 -3.60 -6.15
C ALA A 155 30.60 -2.32 -5.78
N LEU A 156 29.88 -1.23 -5.50
CA LEU A 156 30.42 0.03 -5.00
C LEU A 156 30.61 0.08 -3.47
N GLY A 157 30.28 -1.00 -2.75
CA GLY A 157 30.45 -1.14 -1.31
C GLY A 157 29.26 -0.67 -0.46
N HIS A 158 28.09 -0.43 -1.06
CA HIS A 158 26.90 -0.06 -0.31
C HIS A 158 26.37 -1.22 0.53
N LEU A 159 25.95 -0.92 1.76
CA LEU A 159 25.31 -1.87 2.67
C LEU A 159 23.79 -1.80 2.50
N LYS A 160 23.06 -2.79 3.05
CA LYS A 160 21.59 -2.84 2.94
C LYS A 160 20.90 -1.57 3.45
N ASN A 161 21.45 -0.93 4.48
CA ASN A 161 20.95 0.31 5.03
C ASN A 161 21.15 1.53 4.11
N ASP A 162 22.03 1.46 3.10
CA ASP A 162 22.22 2.52 2.11
C ASP A 162 21.16 2.50 1.00
N PHE A 163 20.34 1.45 0.90
CA PHE A 163 19.28 1.35 -0.12
C PHE A 163 18.06 2.20 0.26
N ASN A 164 17.40 2.74 -0.77
CA ASN A 164 16.13 3.45 -0.60
C ASN A 164 15.00 2.47 -0.19
N THR A 165 13.84 3.00 0.18
CA THR A 165 12.72 2.20 0.69
C THR A 165 12.24 1.15 -0.30
N GLU A 166 12.14 1.47 -1.59
CA GLU A 166 11.67 0.55 -2.62
C GLU A 166 12.66 -0.60 -2.86
N GLN A 167 13.96 -0.27 -2.95
CA GLN A 167 15.03 -1.26 -3.05
C GLN A 167 15.09 -2.17 -1.83
N LEU A 168 14.91 -1.59 -0.62
CA LEU A 168 14.87 -2.36 0.61
C LEU A 168 13.70 -3.34 0.60
N GLY A 169 12.48 -2.87 0.28
CA GLY A 169 11.30 -3.72 0.18
C GLY A 169 11.44 -4.82 -0.87
N PHE A 170 12.06 -4.51 -2.02
CA PHE A 170 12.38 -5.50 -3.05
C PHE A 170 13.36 -6.57 -2.56
N ILE A 171 14.44 -6.18 -1.87
CA ILE A 171 15.40 -7.13 -1.30
C ILE A 171 14.73 -8.00 -0.23
N SER A 172 13.91 -7.40 0.65
CA SER A 172 13.16 -8.11 1.69
C SER A 172 12.19 -9.13 1.10
N ALA A 173 11.42 -8.73 0.07
CA ALA A 173 10.53 -9.62 -0.66
C ALA A 173 11.30 -10.77 -1.33
N LYS A 174 12.46 -10.48 -1.94
CA LYS A 174 13.31 -11.50 -2.57
C LYS A 174 13.89 -12.48 -1.56
N SER A 175 14.27 -12.01 -0.38
CA SER A 175 14.88 -12.88 0.65
C SER A 175 13.91 -13.85 1.29
N CYS A 176 12.61 -13.53 1.34
CA CYS A 176 11.61 -14.41 1.95
C CYS A 176 10.92 -15.35 0.94
N LEU A 177 10.97 -15.04 -0.36
CA LEU A 177 10.21 -15.76 -1.39
C LEU A 177 10.90 -17.05 -1.84
N LYS A 178 10.15 -18.16 -1.81
CA LYS A 178 10.53 -19.49 -2.31
C LYS A 178 9.59 -19.90 -3.43
N VAL A 179 10.13 -20.09 -4.64
CA VAL A 179 9.37 -20.45 -5.86
C VAL A 179 9.88 -21.75 -6.49
N ASP A 180 10.84 -22.42 -5.86
CA ASP A 180 11.60 -23.52 -6.45
C ASP A 180 10.76 -24.76 -6.78
N TYR A 181 9.61 -24.91 -6.12
CA TYR A 181 8.70 -26.03 -6.31
C TYR A 181 7.84 -25.95 -7.58
N VAL A 182 7.79 -24.78 -8.25
CA VAL A 182 7.11 -24.64 -9.55
C VAL A 182 8.01 -25.24 -10.64
N VAL A 183 7.65 -26.42 -11.14
CA VAL A 183 8.49 -27.23 -12.04
C VAL A 183 8.72 -26.57 -13.39
N ASP A 184 7.66 -26.00 -13.99
CA ASP A 184 7.76 -25.30 -15.28
C ASP A 184 8.53 -24.00 -15.10
N LYS A 185 9.70 -23.89 -15.76
CA LYS A 185 10.59 -22.72 -15.62
C LYS A 185 9.97 -21.40 -16.07
N SER A 186 9.09 -21.42 -17.07
CA SER A 186 8.39 -20.22 -17.52
C SER A 186 7.36 -19.75 -16.49
N LYS A 187 6.63 -20.69 -15.88
CA LYS A 187 5.67 -20.41 -14.83
C LYS A 187 6.35 -20.01 -13.53
N GLN A 188 7.46 -20.65 -13.18
CA GLN A 188 8.31 -20.30 -12.04
C GLN A 188 8.75 -18.83 -12.14
N GLN A 189 9.29 -18.41 -13.29
CA GLN A 189 9.67 -17.01 -13.51
C GLN A 189 8.46 -16.06 -13.42
N ALA A 190 7.33 -16.46 -14.00
CA ALA A 190 6.11 -15.65 -13.92
C ALA A 190 5.58 -15.50 -12.49
N CYS A 191 5.61 -16.57 -11.68
CA CYS A 191 5.24 -16.54 -10.28
C CYS A 191 6.19 -15.67 -9.47
N TYR A 192 7.50 -15.79 -9.70
CA TYR A 192 8.50 -14.93 -9.07
C TYR A 192 8.21 -13.46 -9.35
N VAL A 193 8.04 -13.08 -10.62
CA VAL A 193 7.75 -11.69 -10.99
C VAL A 193 6.49 -11.18 -10.31
N GLU A 194 5.41 -11.94 -10.33
CA GLU A 194 4.14 -11.47 -9.75
C GLU A 194 4.18 -11.42 -8.21
N ALA A 195 4.75 -12.44 -7.56
CA ALA A 195 4.90 -12.47 -6.11
C ALA A 195 5.78 -11.30 -5.64
N ILE A 196 6.94 -11.06 -6.27
CA ILE A 196 7.80 -9.93 -5.94
C ILE A 196 7.07 -8.61 -6.16
N ARG A 197 6.28 -8.46 -7.24
CA ARG A 197 5.48 -7.25 -7.47
C ARG A 197 4.52 -6.97 -6.32
N ILE A 198 3.82 -7.99 -5.84
CA ILE A 198 2.85 -7.89 -4.74
C ILE A 198 3.56 -7.58 -3.41
N LEU A 199 4.55 -8.39 -3.04
CA LEU A 199 5.26 -8.26 -1.76
C LEU A 199 6.03 -6.93 -1.67
N SER A 200 6.69 -6.51 -2.76
CA SER A 200 7.42 -5.24 -2.80
C SER A 200 6.48 -4.04 -2.75
N ALA A 201 5.23 -4.16 -3.22
CA ALA A 201 4.24 -3.10 -3.04
C ALA A 201 3.84 -2.93 -1.57
N MET A 202 3.84 -4.02 -0.79
CA MET A 202 3.52 -4.00 0.64
C MET A 202 4.70 -3.59 1.53
N LEU A 203 5.94 -3.87 1.11
CA LEU A 203 7.16 -3.56 1.89
C LEU A 203 7.89 -2.29 1.41
N GLY A 204 7.77 -1.93 0.13
CA GLY A 204 8.61 -0.94 -0.54
C GLY A 204 8.20 0.51 -0.37
N LYS A 205 7.21 0.79 0.49
CA LYS A 205 6.68 2.15 0.74
C LYS A 205 6.94 2.66 2.15
N ASN A 206 7.11 1.75 3.12
CA ASN A 206 7.47 2.09 4.49
C ASN A 206 8.81 1.44 4.87
N ARG A 207 9.84 2.28 5.08
CA ARG A 207 11.19 1.81 5.44
C ARG A 207 11.22 1.16 6.82
N ALA A 208 10.50 1.71 7.80
CA ALA A 208 10.46 1.16 9.14
C ALA A 208 9.83 -0.24 9.13
N LEU A 209 8.74 -0.41 8.38
CA LEU A 209 8.11 -1.71 8.14
C LEU A 209 9.10 -2.70 7.50
N ALA A 210 9.78 -2.30 6.41
CA ALA A 210 10.74 -3.17 5.73
C ALA A 210 11.93 -3.57 6.63
N LEU A 211 12.39 -2.68 7.53
CA LEU A 211 13.42 -3.00 8.51
C LEU A 211 12.93 -3.95 9.60
N LEU A 212 11.73 -3.73 10.14
CA LEU A 212 11.13 -4.62 11.15
C LEU A 212 10.88 -6.02 10.56
N PHE A 213 10.43 -6.08 9.30
CA PHE A 213 10.18 -7.31 8.56
C PHE A 213 11.38 -8.28 8.59
N GLU A 214 12.61 -7.76 8.55
CA GLU A 214 13.83 -8.59 8.55
C GLU A 214 13.97 -9.47 9.80
N SER A 215 13.41 -9.03 10.93
CA SER A 215 13.48 -9.77 12.19
C SER A 215 12.37 -10.82 12.35
N THR A 216 11.40 -10.85 11.44
CA THR A 216 10.17 -11.66 11.61
C THR A 216 10.37 -13.14 11.33
N GLY A 217 11.39 -13.51 10.56
CA GLY A 217 11.58 -14.88 10.09
C GLY A 217 10.46 -15.38 9.16
N ILE A 218 9.71 -14.46 8.51
CA ILE A 218 8.67 -14.81 7.54
C ILE A 218 9.30 -15.40 6.27
N GLU A 219 8.80 -16.56 5.83
CA GLU A 219 9.08 -17.16 4.53
C GLU A 219 7.79 -17.31 3.72
N VAL A 220 7.82 -16.84 2.47
CA VAL A 220 6.70 -16.92 1.54
C VAL A 220 6.96 -18.04 0.55
N VAL A 221 6.11 -19.07 0.54
CA VAL A 221 6.26 -20.26 -0.30
C VAL A 221 5.18 -20.25 -1.37
N VAL A 222 5.60 -20.33 -2.64
CA VAL A 222 4.69 -20.54 -3.75
C VAL A 222 4.31 -22.02 -3.82
N VAL A 223 3.04 -22.31 -3.56
CA VAL A 223 2.48 -23.65 -3.66
C VAL A 223 2.16 -23.95 -5.12
N PRO A 224 2.81 -24.96 -5.73
CA PRO A 224 2.60 -25.28 -7.13
C PRO A 224 1.18 -25.81 -7.37
N ALA A 225 0.69 -25.62 -8.60
CA ALA A 225 -0.68 -25.94 -8.98
C ALA A 225 -0.98 -27.45 -9.11
N ASP A 226 0.00 -28.33 -8.89
CA ASP A 226 -0.06 -29.77 -9.18
C ASP A 226 -0.17 -30.68 -7.94
N ARG A 227 -0.07 -30.13 -6.72
CA ARG A 227 -0.06 -30.90 -5.46
C ARG A 227 -0.60 -30.10 -4.27
N PRO A 228 -1.01 -30.75 -3.16
CA PRO A 228 -1.35 -30.09 -1.90
C PRO A 228 -0.21 -29.24 -1.33
N MET A 229 -0.55 -28.22 -0.53
CA MET A 229 0.43 -27.44 0.24
C MET A 229 1.24 -28.31 1.20
N THR A 230 0.59 -29.28 1.85
CA THR A 230 1.18 -30.20 2.82
C THR A 230 2.14 -31.23 2.22
N ASP A 231 2.31 -31.26 0.90
CA ASP A 231 3.36 -32.05 0.24
C ASP A 231 4.70 -31.30 0.19
N LEU A 232 4.74 -30.01 0.54
CA LEU A 232 5.98 -29.23 0.59
C LEU A 232 6.70 -29.41 1.94
N PRO A 233 8.04 -29.44 1.95
CA PRO A 233 8.83 -29.60 3.18
C PRO A 233 8.45 -28.64 4.31
N GLU A 234 8.15 -27.39 3.98
CA GLU A 234 7.76 -26.35 4.93
C GLU A 234 6.45 -26.67 5.69
N PHE A 235 5.54 -27.40 5.04
CA PHE A 235 4.20 -27.67 5.56
C PHE A 235 3.95 -29.16 5.83
N LEU A 236 4.97 -30.01 5.68
CA LEU A 236 4.85 -31.46 5.76
C LEU A 236 4.30 -31.93 7.13
N SER A 237 4.63 -31.21 8.19
CA SER A 237 4.14 -31.48 9.56
C SER A 237 2.62 -31.32 9.72
N LEU A 238 1.95 -30.65 8.78
CA LEU A 238 0.50 -30.43 8.78
C LEU A 238 -0.27 -31.48 7.98
N LYS A 239 0.42 -32.42 7.35
CA LYS A 239 -0.22 -33.45 6.52
C LYS A 239 -1.17 -34.30 7.35
N GLY A 240 -2.43 -34.40 6.92
CA GLY A 240 -3.49 -35.11 7.64
C GLY A 240 -3.97 -34.42 8.93
N VAL A 241 -3.47 -33.23 9.26
CA VAL A 241 -3.85 -32.52 10.49
C VAL A 241 -5.18 -31.78 10.28
N PRO A 242 -6.18 -31.97 11.16
CA PRO A 242 -7.42 -31.20 11.12
C PRO A 242 -7.21 -29.72 11.44
N ILE A 243 -8.01 -28.84 10.84
CA ILE A 243 -8.03 -27.41 11.16
C ILE A 243 -8.99 -27.19 12.32
N CYS A 244 -8.48 -26.67 13.44
CA CYS A 244 -9.21 -26.51 14.70
C CYS A 244 -10.37 -25.50 14.67
N GLN A 245 -10.58 -24.79 13.56
CA GLN A 245 -11.63 -23.79 13.38
C GLN A 245 -12.80 -24.23 12.47
N SER A 246 -12.88 -25.50 12.03
CA SER A 246 -14.04 -25.92 11.22
C SER A 246 -15.32 -25.94 12.07
N SER A 247 -16.12 -24.87 12.01
CA SER A 247 -17.43 -24.78 12.67
C SER A 247 -18.55 -25.54 11.95
N SER A 248 -18.21 -26.44 11.03
CA SER A 248 -19.20 -27.22 10.28
C SER A 248 -18.94 -28.71 10.44
N THR A 249 -20.00 -29.50 10.26
CA THR A 249 -20.05 -30.97 10.23
C THR A 249 -19.09 -31.64 9.22
N ILE A 250 -18.19 -30.88 8.61
CA ILE A 250 -17.14 -31.30 7.69
C ILE A 250 -15.79 -31.04 8.36
N SER A 251 -15.07 -32.11 8.70
CA SER A 251 -13.68 -32.03 9.17
C SER A 251 -12.79 -31.58 8.00
N ARG A 252 -12.43 -30.29 7.96
CA ARG A 252 -11.44 -29.77 7.02
C ARG A 252 -10.03 -30.06 7.56
N THR A 253 -9.15 -30.58 6.71
CA THR A 253 -7.72 -30.77 7.03
C THR A 253 -6.86 -29.74 6.32
N TRP A 254 -5.63 -29.57 6.79
CA TRP A 254 -4.63 -28.72 6.12
C TRP A 254 -4.30 -29.17 4.69
N ASP A 255 -4.55 -30.44 4.35
CA ASP A 255 -4.40 -30.95 2.97
C ASP A 255 -5.38 -30.29 1.99
N GLN A 256 -6.46 -29.70 2.51
CA GLN A 256 -7.49 -28.99 1.75
C GLN A 256 -7.31 -27.47 1.80
N THR A 257 -6.16 -27.00 2.29
CA THR A 257 -5.78 -25.59 2.36
C THR A 257 -4.65 -25.32 1.39
N ARG A 258 -4.78 -24.23 0.63
CA ARG A 258 -3.87 -23.85 -0.45
C ARG A 258 -3.15 -22.53 -0.17
N GLY A 259 -3.86 -21.56 0.40
CA GLY A 259 -3.32 -20.30 0.88
C GLY A 259 -3.47 -20.18 2.39
N THR A 260 -2.47 -19.63 3.06
CA THR A 260 -2.51 -19.31 4.50
C THR A 260 -1.41 -18.30 4.84
N GLY A 261 -1.71 -17.39 5.75
CA GLY A 261 -0.77 -16.46 6.36
C GLY A 261 -0.56 -16.72 7.84
N GLY A 262 0.60 -16.30 8.37
CA GLY A 262 0.87 -16.30 9.80
C GLY A 262 1.14 -17.68 10.43
N LEU A 263 1.35 -18.71 9.61
CA LEU A 263 1.47 -20.08 10.08
C LEU A 263 2.85 -20.32 10.71
N SER A 264 2.91 -20.34 12.04
CA SER A 264 4.16 -20.54 12.77
C SER A 264 4.51 -22.03 12.87
N ILE A 265 5.62 -22.44 12.27
CA ILE A 265 6.15 -23.81 12.32
C ILE A 265 7.62 -23.75 12.74
N GLY A 266 7.93 -24.29 13.92
CA GLY A 266 9.26 -24.16 14.51
C GLY A 266 9.59 -22.70 14.82
N SER A 267 10.75 -22.22 14.37
CA SER A 267 11.21 -20.84 14.57
C SER A 267 10.85 -19.89 13.42
N LYS A 268 10.03 -20.34 12.47
CA LYS A 268 9.68 -19.57 11.26
C LYS A 268 8.18 -19.37 11.16
N MET A 269 7.81 -18.28 10.51
CA MET A 269 6.44 -17.99 10.11
C MET A 269 6.33 -18.20 8.61
N TYR A 270 5.35 -18.99 8.17
CA TYR A 270 5.16 -19.31 6.77
C TYR A 270 3.93 -18.63 6.20
N VAL A 271 4.07 -18.21 4.94
CA VAL A 271 2.98 -17.74 4.09
C VAL A 271 2.91 -18.67 2.89
N ALA A 272 1.76 -19.27 2.66
CA ALA A 272 1.50 -20.03 1.45
C ALA A 272 0.71 -19.16 0.47
N ILE A 273 1.29 -18.93 -0.71
CA ILE A 273 0.62 -18.26 -1.84
C ILE A 273 0.59 -19.22 -3.02
N THR A 274 -0.39 -19.13 -3.91
CA THR A 274 -0.61 -20.21 -4.89
C THR A 274 -0.29 -19.82 -6.32
N GLU A 275 0.31 -20.74 -7.07
CA GLU A 275 0.62 -20.58 -8.50
C GLU A 275 -0.60 -20.12 -9.30
N GLU A 276 -1.77 -20.73 -9.08
CA GLU A 276 -3.00 -20.40 -9.81
C GLU A 276 -3.46 -18.95 -9.62
N ASN A 277 -3.30 -18.38 -8.42
CA ASN A 277 -3.68 -17.00 -8.15
C ASN A 277 -2.64 -16.00 -8.67
N LEU A 278 -1.35 -16.34 -8.61
CA LEU A 278 -0.29 -15.52 -9.20
C LEU A 278 -0.39 -15.47 -10.73
N LEU A 279 -0.81 -16.56 -11.36
CA LEU A 279 -0.89 -16.65 -12.82
C LEU A 279 -2.28 -16.31 -13.37
N GLY A 280 -3.31 -16.26 -12.53
CA GLY A 280 -4.70 -16.04 -12.97
C GLY A 280 -5.24 -17.22 -13.77
N THR A 281 -4.73 -18.43 -13.54
CA THR A 281 -5.08 -19.64 -14.30
C THR A 281 -5.66 -20.69 -13.36
N ASN A 282 -6.80 -21.29 -13.72
CA ASN A 282 -7.37 -22.37 -12.92
C ASN A 282 -6.44 -23.59 -12.83
N VAL A 283 -6.55 -24.30 -11.69
CA VAL A 283 -5.93 -25.60 -11.48
C VAL A 283 -6.73 -26.72 -12.17
N ASP A 284 -6.12 -27.90 -12.30
CA ASP A 284 -6.82 -29.10 -12.77
C ASP A 284 -7.91 -29.56 -11.79
N ALA A 285 -8.74 -30.51 -12.24
CA ALA A 285 -9.85 -31.02 -11.43
C ALA A 285 -9.41 -31.71 -10.13
N LYS A 286 -8.23 -32.34 -10.10
CA LYS A 286 -7.72 -33.07 -8.94
C LYS A 286 -7.34 -32.09 -7.84
N VAL A 287 -6.60 -31.04 -8.17
CA VAL A 287 -6.22 -30.00 -7.21
C VAL A 287 -7.42 -29.14 -6.83
N LYS A 288 -8.37 -28.93 -7.75
CA LYS A 288 -9.64 -28.28 -7.44
C LYS A 288 -10.45 -29.04 -6.38
N ALA A 289 -10.46 -30.38 -6.42
CA ALA A 289 -11.18 -31.22 -5.47
C ALA A 289 -10.63 -31.14 -4.02
N ILE A 290 -9.39 -30.67 -3.85
CA ILE A 290 -8.74 -30.49 -2.54
C ILE A 290 -8.60 -29.00 -2.17
N GLY A 291 -9.51 -28.16 -2.65
CA GLY A 291 -9.55 -26.73 -2.28
C GLY A 291 -8.69 -25.81 -3.15
N GLY A 292 -8.13 -26.31 -4.26
CA GLY A 292 -7.48 -25.48 -5.28
C GLY A 292 -8.47 -24.64 -6.07
N GLY A 293 -8.06 -23.43 -6.44
CA GLY A 293 -8.89 -22.54 -7.25
C GLY A 293 -8.24 -21.19 -7.50
N CYS A 294 -8.42 -20.69 -8.72
CA CYS A 294 -8.12 -19.30 -9.01
C CYS A 294 -9.30 -18.45 -8.55
N TYR A 295 -9.02 -17.41 -7.77
CA TYR A 295 -10.03 -16.46 -7.34
C TYR A 295 -10.40 -15.52 -8.50
N ALA A 296 -11.41 -14.67 -8.25
CA ALA A 296 -11.85 -13.69 -9.24
C ALA A 296 -10.69 -12.81 -9.72
N SER A 297 -10.74 -12.36 -10.97
CA SER A 297 -9.80 -11.38 -11.49
C SER A 297 -9.74 -10.16 -10.56
N HIS A 298 -8.53 -9.68 -10.27
CA HIS A 298 -8.28 -8.58 -9.32
C HIS A 298 -8.62 -8.88 -7.85
N TYR A 299 -8.72 -10.15 -7.48
CA TYR A 299 -8.58 -10.58 -6.09
C TYR A 299 -7.18 -11.15 -5.87
N SER A 300 -6.50 -10.75 -4.80
CA SER A 300 -5.16 -11.24 -4.48
C SER A 300 -5.18 -11.97 -3.14
N THR A 301 -5.16 -13.30 -3.20
CA THR A 301 -4.88 -14.11 -2.00
C THR A 301 -3.47 -13.84 -1.48
N SER A 302 -2.50 -13.57 -2.35
CA SER A 302 -1.12 -13.35 -1.94
C SER A 302 -0.95 -12.15 -1.00
N SER A 303 -1.58 -11.01 -1.30
CA SER A 303 -1.54 -9.84 -0.41
C SER A 303 -2.37 -10.04 0.85
N HIS A 304 -3.46 -10.80 0.76
CA HIS A 304 -4.30 -11.16 1.91
C HIS A 304 -3.50 -11.99 2.93
N GLU A 305 -2.92 -13.12 2.49
CA GLU A 305 -2.14 -13.99 3.38
C GLU A 305 -0.86 -13.30 3.89
N PHE A 306 -0.24 -12.45 3.08
CA PHE A 306 0.90 -11.67 3.53
C PHE A 306 0.51 -10.62 4.59
N ALA A 307 -0.66 -10.00 4.47
CA ALA A 307 -1.18 -9.06 5.47
C ALA A 307 -1.41 -9.75 6.83
N HIS A 308 -1.99 -10.95 6.85
CA HIS A 308 -2.08 -11.78 8.06
C HIS A 308 -0.71 -11.97 8.73
N SER A 309 0.29 -12.29 7.91
CA SER A 309 1.64 -12.57 8.38
C SER A 309 2.33 -11.33 8.96
N LEU A 310 2.18 -10.17 8.30
CA LEU A 310 2.66 -8.89 8.83
C LEU A 310 2.00 -8.58 10.17
N HIS A 311 0.67 -8.70 10.25
CA HIS A 311 -0.11 -8.44 11.45
C HIS A 311 0.31 -9.34 12.63
N LEU A 312 0.48 -10.64 12.38
CA LEU A 312 0.83 -11.60 13.42
C LEU A 312 2.30 -11.49 13.86
N SER A 313 3.18 -10.98 12.99
CA SER A 313 4.60 -10.76 13.30
C SER A 313 4.88 -9.45 14.04
N ASP A 314 6.16 -9.19 14.32
CA ASP A 314 6.65 -7.93 14.88
C ASP A 314 6.80 -6.80 13.84
N ALA A 315 6.52 -7.06 12.55
CA ALA A 315 6.45 -6.03 11.53
C ALA A 315 5.31 -5.03 11.78
N THR A 316 4.22 -5.49 12.42
CA THR A 316 3.15 -4.62 12.92
C THR A 316 3.31 -4.44 14.42
N THR A 317 3.54 -3.20 14.87
CA THR A 317 3.79 -2.89 16.27
C THR A 317 2.54 -3.11 17.15
N PRO A 318 2.68 -3.33 18.47
CA PRO A 318 1.53 -3.51 19.36
C PRO A 318 0.48 -2.39 19.28
N ALA A 319 0.91 -1.13 19.10
CA ALA A 319 0.01 0.00 18.95
C ALA A 319 -0.82 -0.08 17.66
N GLN A 320 -0.20 -0.52 16.56
CA GLN A 320 -0.89 -0.74 15.29
C GLN A 320 -1.87 -1.92 15.38
N LYS A 321 -1.50 -3.02 16.04
CA LYS A 321 -2.43 -4.15 16.29
C LYS A 321 -3.67 -3.69 17.07
N GLN A 322 -3.46 -2.86 18.11
CA GLN A 322 -4.58 -2.29 18.87
C GLN A 322 -5.48 -1.37 18.02
N VAL A 323 -4.93 -0.63 17.05
CA VAL A 323 -5.75 0.13 16.10
C VAL A 323 -6.64 -0.82 15.30
N ILE A 324 -6.08 -1.91 14.78
CA ILE A 324 -6.84 -2.93 14.03
C ILE A 324 -7.99 -3.49 14.89
N THR A 325 -7.70 -3.94 16.11
CA THR A 325 -8.69 -4.46 17.06
C THR A 325 -9.79 -3.45 17.36
N ARG A 326 -9.43 -2.18 17.64
CA ARG A 326 -10.43 -1.14 17.92
C ARG A 326 -11.32 -0.86 16.72
N CYS A 327 -10.74 -0.71 15.53
CA CYS A 327 -11.51 -0.45 14.31
C CYS A 327 -12.45 -1.64 14.00
N PHE A 328 -11.96 -2.87 14.14
CA PHE A 328 -12.78 -4.06 14.00
C PHE A 328 -13.94 -4.07 14.99
N ASN A 329 -13.67 -3.94 16.29
CA ASN A 329 -14.69 -3.97 17.34
C ASN A 329 -15.72 -2.84 17.16
N ASN A 330 -15.26 -1.61 16.87
CA ASN A 330 -16.13 -0.49 16.55
C ASN A 330 -17.06 -0.79 15.38
N LYS A 331 -16.55 -1.48 14.36
CA LYS A 331 -17.32 -1.87 13.18
C LYS A 331 -18.19 -3.10 13.44
N LYS A 332 -17.82 -4.00 14.37
CA LYS A 332 -18.50 -5.27 14.68
C LYS A 332 -19.54 -5.20 15.79
N LYS A 333 -19.52 -4.15 16.62
CA LYS A 333 -20.26 -3.98 17.89
C LYS A 333 -21.75 -4.36 17.92
N ILE A 334 -22.47 -4.41 16.79
CA ILE A 334 -23.79 -5.04 16.75
C ILE A 334 -23.64 -6.51 16.38
N ILE A 335 -23.99 -7.39 17.31
CA ILE A 335 -23.87 -8.84 17.19
C ILE A 335 -25.29 -9.41 17.15
N ILE A 336 -25.52 -10.41 16.29
CA ILE A 336 -26.73 -11.22 16.39
C ILE A 336 -26.32 -12.50 17.07
N ASP A 337 -27.08 -12.95 18.07
CA ASP A 337 -26.80 -14.19 18.78
C ASP A 337 -26.67 -15.39 17.85
N ALA A 338 -26.06 -16.48 18.35
CA ALA A 338 -25.79 -17.67 17.54
C ALA A 338 -27.08 -18.34 17.01
N ALA A 339 -28.23 -18.08 17.64
CA ALA A 339 -29.53 -18.52 17.16
C ALA A 339 -30.04 -17.70 15.96
N ASN A 340 -29.35 -16.62 15.58
CA ASN A 340 -29.74 -15.66 14.57
C ASN A 340 -31.11 -15.02 14.86
N THR A 341 -31.41 -14.74 16.13
CA THR A 341 -32.71 -14.23 16.56
C THR A 341 -32.62 -12.89 17.27
N ARG A 342 -31.63 -12.69 18.15
CA ARG A 342 -31.54 -11.50 19.00
C ARG A 342 -30.37 -10.62 18.62
N ILE A 343 -30.64 -9.33 18.47
CA ILE A 343 -29.64 -8.27 18.28
C ILE A 343 -29.13 -7.88 19.68
N ASN A 344 -27.83 -8.07 19.87
CA ASN A 344 -27.06 -7.64 21.04
C ASN A 344 -26.07 -6.56 20.63
N ILE A 345 -25.76 -5.67 21.58
CA ILE A 345 -24.88 -4.54 21.34
C ILE A 345 -23.72 -4.61 22.31
N ASP A 346 -22.54 -4.87 21.76
CA ASP A 346 -21.28 -4.99 22.46
C ASP A 346 -20.59 -3.62 22.53
N ASP A 347 -21.31 -2.65 23.11
CA ASP A 347 -20.83 -1.30 23.36
C ASP A 347 -21.63 -0.73 24.56
N PRO A 348 -21.04 -0.65 25.76
CA PRO A 348 -21.76 -0.27 26.97
C PRO A 348 -22.23 1.19 26.99
N ILE A 349 -21.73 2.02 26.06
CA ILE A 349 -22.11 3.43 25.92
C ILE A 349 -23.16 3.59 24.81
N PHE A 350 -23.31 2.60 23.93
CA PHE A 350 -24.28 2.65 22.85
C PHE A 350 -25.71 2.59 23.37
N THR A 351 -26.46 3.65 23.10
CA THR A 351 -27.92 3.66 23.33
C THR A 351 -28.61 3.36 22.01
N ALA A 352 -29.27 2.21 21.92
CA ALA A 352 -29.99 1.79 20.72
C ALA A 352 -31.19 2.70 20.46
N SER A 353 -31.11 3.49 19.39
CA SER A 353 -32.28 4.12 18.78
C SER A 353 -32.55 3.47 17.43
N GLN A 354 -33.81 3.50 17.02
CA GLN A 354 -34.28 2.87 15.79
C GLN A 354 -33.48 3.32 14.56
N HIS A 355 -33.23 4.63 14.41
CA HIS A 355 -32.46 5.18 13.29
C HIS A 355 -30.98 4.79 13.32
N ALA A 356 -30.39 4.62 14.51
CA ALA A 356 -28.99 4.23 14.65
C ALA A 356 -28.75 2.78 14.21
N LEU A 357 -29.66 1.86 14.55
CA LEU A 357 -29.59 0.46 14.12
C LEU A 357 -29.73 0.33 12.59
N ASP A 358 -30.68 1.05 12.00
CA ASP A 358 -30.88 1.05 10.54
C ASP A 358 -29.63 1.55 9.80
N ALA A 359 -29.04 2.65 10.27
CA ALA A 359 -27.81 3.18 9.70
C ALA A 359 -26.63 2.20 9.83
N TYR A 360 -26.58 1.45 10.93
CA TYR A 360 -25.53 0.46 11.16
C TYR A 360 -25.62 -0.74 10.20
N PHE A 361 -26.83 -1.29 9.98
CA PHE A 361 -27.01 -2.41 9.03
C PHE A 361 -26.83 -2.01 7.57
N ASN A 362 -26.98 -0.72 7.27
CA ASN A 362 -26.67 -0.15 5.95
C ASN A 362 -25.18 0.15 5.75
N LYS A 363 -24.36 0.12 6.82
CA LYS A 363 -22.92 0.36 6.69
C LYS A 363 -22.25 -0.85 6.05
N GLU A 364 -21.59 -0.61 4.91
CA GLU A 364 -20.88 -1.65 4.19
C GLU A 364 -19.54 -2.03 4.86
N TRP A 365 -19.20 -3.30 4.70
CA TRP A 365 -17.87 -3.82 4.99
C TRP A 365 -17.07 -3.90 3.71
N THR A 366 -15.77 -4.13 3.85
CA THR A 366 -14.87 -4.30 2.71
C THR A 366 -15.30 -5.46 1.82
N ASP A 367 -15.94 -6.47 2.39
CA ASP A 367 -16.55 -7.60 1.66
C ASP A 367 -18.03 -7.42 1.32
N GLY A 368 -18.47 -6.15 1.22
CA GLY A 368 -19.85 -5.80 0.96
C GLY A 368 -20.69 -5.76 2.23
N GLN A 369 -22.01 -5.70 2.07
CA GLN A 369 -22.90 -5.58 3.23
C GLN A 369 -22.84 -6.84 4.11
N ARG A 370 -22.49 -6.66 5.39
CA ARG A 370 -22.32 -7.74 6.38
C ARG A 370 -23.58 -8.59 6.57
N LYS A 371 -24.73 -7.96 6.81
CA LYS A 371 -26.07 -8.59 6.85
C LYS A 371 -27.08 -7.62 6.23
N HIS A 372 -28.00 -8.09 5.40
CA HIS A 372 -29.05 -7.22 4.83
C HIS A 372 -30.28 -7.27 5.73
N LEU A 373 -30.37 -6.35 6.69
CA LEU A 373 -31.51 -6.27 7.61
C LEU A 373 -32.35 -5.04 7.28
N VAL A 374 -33.61 -5.27 6.94
CA VAL A 374 -34.61 -4.23 6.69
C VAL A 374 -35.59 -4.21 7.83
N ARG A 375 -35.85 -3.02 8.36
CA ARG A 375 -36.78 -2.83 9.47
C ARG A 375 -38.22 -3.09 9.03
N LEU A 376 -38.95 -3.85 9.84
CA LEU A 376 -40.39 -4.04 9.65
C LEU A 376 -41.18 -2.82 10.13
N ALA A 377 -42.18 -2.40 9.36
CA ALA A 377 -43.03 -1.25 9.70
C ALA A 377 -43.96 -1.54 10.91
N ALA A 378 -44.36 -2.79 11.10
CA ALA A 378 -45.10 -3.27 12.27
C ALA A 378 -44.57 -4.65 12.67
N PRO A 379 -44.32 -4.92 13.97
CA PRO A 379 -43.99 -6.26 14.43
C PRO A 379 -45.10 -7.24 14.01
N LYS A 380 -44.79 -8.21 13.13
CA LYS A 380 -45.75 -9.25 12.78
C LYS A 380 -46.05 -10.06 14.05
N GLN A 381 -47.33 -10.33 14.31
CA GLN A 381 -47.75 -11.14 15.45
C GLN A 381 -46.97 -12.47 15.48
N TYR A 382 -46.54 -12.86 16.68
CA TYR A 382 -45.60 -13.91 17.11
C TYR A 382 -45.60 -15.29 16.42
N TRP A 383 -46.46 -15.57 15.44
CA TRP A 383 -46.84 -16.94 15.07
C TRP A 383 -46.28 -17.47 13.75
N VAL A 384 -45.41 -16.73 13.05
CA VAL A 384 -44.77 -17.25 11.82
C VAL A 384 -43.29 -16.86 11.78
N PHE A 385 -42.48 -17.49 12.64
CA PHE A 385 -41.02 -17.33 12.58
C PHE A 385 -40.40 -18.45 11.77
N ASN A 386 -40.09 -18.18 10.51
CA ASN A 386 -38.95 -18.85 9.88
C ASN A 386 -37.68 -18.22 10.48
N MET A 387 -37.16 -18.81 11.55
CA MET A 387 -36.12 -18.21 12.41
C MET A 387 -34.82 -17.84 11.69
N LYS A 388 -34.58 -18.28 10.45
CA LYS A 388 -33.30 -18.07 9.77
C LYS A 388 -33.06 -16.66 9.23
N ASN A 389 -34.12 -15.87 9.04
CA ASN A 389 -34.09 -14.62 8.28
C ASN A 389 -34.62 -13.39 9.06
N TYR A 390 -34.83 -13.48 10.36
CA TYR A 390 -35.37 -12.39 11.18
C TYR A 390 -34.47 -12.12 12.38
N ALA A 391 -34.37 -10.86 12.80
CA ALA A 391 -33.68 -10.48 14.03
C ALA A 391 -34.47 -9.43 14.78
N TYR A 392 -34.37 -9.40 16.11
CA TYR A 392 -35.06 -8.41 16.93
C TYR A 392 -34.19 -7.80 18.03
N GLU A 393 -34.50 -6.58 18.41
CA GLU A 393 -33.98 -5.90 19.61
C GLU A 393 -35.13 -5.71 20.60
N THR A 394 -34.85 -5.87 21.90
CA THR A 394 -35.82 -5.68 22.98
C THR A 394 -35.52 -4.36 23.69
N LYS A 395 -36.45 -3.41 23.57
CA LYS A 395 -36.33 -2.09 24.21
C LYS A 395 -36.53 -2.18 25.72
N SER A 396 -36.11 -1.13 26.42
CA SER A 396 -36.29 -0.97 27.87
C SER A 396 -37.77 -0.98 28.33
N ASP A 397 -38.70 -0.63 27.45
CA ASP A 397 -40.16 -0.68 27.71
C ASP A 397 -40.79 -2.06 27.45
N GLY A 398 -39.98 -3.06 27.08
CA GLY A 398 -40.42 -4.42 26.76
C GLY A 398 -40.98 -4.59 25.33
N THR A 399 -40.99 -3.54 24.52
CA THR A 399 -41.37 -3.62 23.11
C THR A 399 -40.21 -4.12 22.23
N TYR A 400 -40.53 -4.54 21.01
CA TYR A 400 -39.55 -5.11 20.08
C TYR A 400 -39.39 -4.27 18.83
N LEU A 401 -38.15 -4.07 18.39
CA LEU A 401 -37.82 -3.67 17.02
C LEU A 401 -37.50 -4.93 16.21
N MET A 402 -38.20 -5.13 15.10
CA MET A 402 -38.01 -6.30 14.24
C MET A 402 -37.39 -5.94 12.91
N TYR A 403 -36.50 -6.81 12.46
CA TYR A 403 -35.80 -6.73 11.19
C TYR A 403 -35.97 -8.03 10.42
N GLU A 404 -36.09 -7.92 9.11
CA GLU A 404 -36.14 -9.05 8.19
C GLU A 404 -34.99 -9.00 7.19
N SER A 405 -34.55 -10.17 6.75
CA SER A 405 -33.59 -10.33 5.68
C SER A 405 -34.17 -11.20 4.58
N TYR A 406 -33.86 -10.87 3.34
CA TYR A 406 -34.11 -11.76 2.22
C TYR A 406 -33.12 -12.94 2.17
N HIS A 407 -32.08 -12.93 3.01
CA HIS A 407 -30.99 -13.89 3.04
C HIS A 407 -30.78 -14.46 4.45
N GLU A 408 -30.08 -15.58 4.57
CA GLU A 408 -29.64 -16.07 5.88
C GLU A 408 -28.74 -15.02 6.55
N LEU A 409 -28.84 -14.90 7.87
CA LEU A 409 -28.11 -13.92 8.69
C LEU A 409 -26.65 -14.32 8.91
N GLN A 410 -25.93 -14.49 7.81
CA GLN A 410 -24.50 -14.81 7.80
C GLN A 410 -23.66 -13.54 7.70
N ASP A 411 -22.55 -13.49 8.44
CA ASP A 411 -21.58 -12.40 8.34
C ASP A 411 -20.73 -12.53 7.06
N CYS A 412 -20.34 -11.39 6.47
CA CYS A 412 -19.33 -11.36 5.41
C CYS A 412 -17.95 -11.75 5.93
N TYR A 413 -17.04 -12.14 5.04
CA TYR A 413 -15.73 -12.69 5.38
C TYR A 413 -14.87 -11.75 6.24
N ALA A 414 -14.75 -10.47 5.85
CA ALA A 414 -14.07 -9.44 6.65
C ALA A 414 -14.64 -9.21 8.06
N ALA A 415 -15.82 -9.76 8.39
CA ALA A 415 -16.43 -9.63 9.70
C ALA A 415 -16.20 -10.87 10.60
N VAL A 416 -15.48 -11.90 10.13
CA VAL A 416 -15.19 -13.10 10.95
C VAL A 416 -14.39 -12.74 12.19
N ASP A 417 -13.26 -12.07 12.01
CA ASP A 417 -12.41 -11.57 13.08
C ASP A 417 -11.58 -10.36 12.59
N GLU A 418 -10.77 -9.82 13.49
CA GLU A 418 -9.91 -8.67 13.21
C GLU A 418 -8.77 -8.97 12.23
N LEU A 419 -8.34 -10.23 12.13
CA LEU A 419 -7.30 -10.65 11.19
C LEU A 419 -7.85 -10.54 9.77
N GLU A 420 -9.02 -11.15 9.52
CA GLU A 420 -9.69 -11.12 8.22
C GLU A 420 -10.12 -9.71 7.85
N TYR A 421 -10.58 -8.92 8.82
CA TYR A 421 -10.86 -7.50 8.61
C TYR A 421 -9.64 -6.74 8.08
N PHE A 422 -8.50 -6.86 8.76
CA PHE A 422 -7.27 -6.17 8.35
C PHE A 422 -6.76 -6.64 6.99
N ALA A 423 -6.75 -7.94 6.74
CA ALA A 423 -6.29 -8.51 5.47
C ALA A 423 -7.19 -8.06 4.29
N GLN A 424 -8.51 -7.98 4.49
CA GLN A 424 -9.44 -7.50 3.47
C GLN A 424 -9.37 -5.99 3.26
N CYS A 425 -9.23 -5.19 4.33
CA CYS A 425 -8.94 -3.77 4.21
C CYS A 425 -7.64 -3.52 3.44
N THR A 426 -6.59 -4.29 3.71
CA THR A 426 -5.31 -4.23 2.98
C THR A 426 -5.51 -4.53 1.50
N ASN A 427 -6.20 -5.63 1.17
CA ASN A 427 -6.51 -5.96 -0.22
C ASN A 427 -7.28 -4.83 -0.92
N ALA A 428 -8.32 -4.29 -0.31
CA ALA A 428 -9.13 -3.24 -0.93
C ALA A 428 -8.34 -1.94 -1.08
N TYR A 429 -7.51 -1.57 -0.10
CA TYR A 429 -6.62 -0.42 -0.18
C TYR A 429 -5.67 -0.53 -1.37
N LEU A 430 -5.12 -1.73 -1.61
CA LEU A 430 -4.24 -2.04 -2.74
C LEU A 430 -4.99 -2.28 -4.06
N GLY A 431 -6.31 -2.16 -4.10
CA GLY A 431 -7.13 -2.39 -5.30
C GLY A 431 -7.27 -3.87 -5.69
N ALA A 432 -7.02 -4.79 -4.76
CA ALA A 432 -6.97 -6.24 -4.98
C ALA A 432 -8.07 -7.04 -4.22
N ASN A 433 -9.22 -6.42 -3.94
CA ASN A 433 -10.36 -7.06 -3.25
C ASN A 433 -11.58 -7.31 -4.16
N SER A 434 -11.37 -7.65 -5.42
CA SER A 434 -12.51 -7.87 -6.34
C SER A 434 -13.22 -9.20 -6.10
N GLY A 435 -14.34 -9.40 -6.80
CA GLY A 435 -15.11 -10.64 -6.77
C GLY A 435 -16.29 -10.58 -5.80
N LYS A 436 -16.74 -11.75 -5.37
CA LYS A 436 -17.85 -11.92 -4.44
C LYS A 436 -17.36 -12.51 -3.12
N ASP A 437 -17.93 -12.05 -2.04
CA ASP A 437 -17.72 -12.59 -0.71
C ASP A 437 -18.19 -14.06 -0.65
N PRO A 438 -17.37 -15.00 -0.16
CA PRO A 438 -17.69 -16.43 -0.20
C PRO A 438 -18.87 -16.82 0.72
N TYR A 439 -19.18 -16.01 1.72
CA TYR A 439 -20.24 -16.30 2.67
C TYR A 439 -21.58 -15.71 2.22
N THR A 440 -21.60 -14.43 1.89
CA THR A 440 -22.83 -13.71 1.52
C THR A 440 -23.12 -13.73 0.02
N SER A 441 -22.16 -14.16 -0.81
CA SER A 441 -22.22 -14.10 -2.29
C SER A 441 -22.37 -12.68 -2.86
N ARG A 442 -22.14 -11.64 -2.05
CA ARG A 442 -22.29 -10.23 -2.43
C ARG A 442 -21.02 -9.70 -3.08
N PRO A 443 -21.12 -8.68 -3.96
CA PRO A 443 -19.95 -8.01 -4.48
C PRO A 443 -19.10 -7.43 -3.34
N ARG A 444 -17.79 -7.63 -3.42
CA ARG A 444 -16.83 -6.99 -2.54
C ARG A 444 -16.58 -5.54 -2.95
N ASN A 445 -16.17 -4.73 -1.99
CA ASN A 445 -15.72 -3.36 -2.22
C ASN A 445 -14.21 -3.32 -2.42
N ASN A 446 -13.76 -2.42 -3.30
CA ASN A 446 -12.37 -2.39 -3.74
C ASN A 446 -11.90 -0.96 -4.05
N GLY A 447 -10.62 -0.69 -3.80
CA GLY A 447 -9.94 0.58 -4.06
C GLY A 447 -9.73 1.46 -2.82
N GLU A 448 -8.60 2.14 -2.80
CA GLU A 448 -8.19 3.11 -1.77
C GLU A 448 -9.29 4.16 -1.48
N ALA A 449 -9.90 4.73 -2.52
CA ALA A 449 -10.95 5.73 -2.37
C ALA A 449 -12.16 5.20 -1.58
N TRP A 450 -12.51 3.93 -1.77
CA TRP A 450 -13.60 3.32 -1.01
C TRP A 450 -13.21 3.17 0.47
N ILE A 451 -11.99 2.72 0.75
CA ILE A 451 -11.48 2.60 2.12
C ILE A 451 -11.51 3.95 2.84
N ARG A 452 -10.99 5.00 2.21
CA ARG A 452 -10.96 6.36 2.78
C ARG A 452 -12.35 6.90 3.13
N ASN A 453 -13.37 6.53 2.37
CA ASN A 453 -14.73 7.02 2.54
C ASN A 453 -15.57 6.20 3.53
N ASN A 454 -15.21 4.94 3.80
CA ASN A 454 -16.09 3.99 4.50
C ASN A 454 -15.48 3.35 5.75
N GLU A 455 -14.15 3.29 5.85
CA GLU A 455 -13.46 2.71 7.01
C GLU A 455 -13.19 3.76 8.10
N ASP A 456 -12.88 3.26 9.30
CA ASP A 456 -12.52 4.11 10.43
C ASP A 456 -11.27 4.96 10.09
N PRO A 457 -11.27 6.27 10.39
CA PRO A 457 -10.11 7.12 10.12
C PRO A 457 -8.80 6.61 10.75
N GLU A 458 -8.84 5.88 11.86
CA GLU A 458 -7.63 5.25 12.42
C GLU A 458 -7.11 4.12 11.52
N MET A 459 -8.01 3.30 10.96
CA MET A 459 -7.65 2.24 10.00
C MET A 459 -7.06 2.85 8.72
N VAL A 460 -7.66 3.93 8.19
CA VAL A 460 -7.14 4.62 7.02
C VAL A 460 -5.72 5.14 7.28
N ARG A 461 -5.48 5.78 8.43
CA ARG A 461 -4.14 6.26 8.81
C ARG A 461 -3.13 5.12 8.94
N LEU A 462 -3.54 3.98 9.48
CA LEU A 462 -2.68 2.80 9.58
C LEU A 462 -2.29 2.28 8.20
N LEU A 463 -3.25 2.15 7.28
CA LEU A 463 -2.99 1.69 5.91
C LEU A 463 -2.11 2.69 5.13
N ASP A 464 -2.30 3.98 5.35
CA ASP A 464 -1.42 5.04 4.85
C ASP A 464 0.01 4.86 5.37
N GLU A 465 0.17 4.66 6.68
CA GLU A 465 1.48 4.43 7.29
C GLU A 465 2.17 3.20 6.71
N LEU A 466 1.45 2.09 6.52
CA LEU A 466 2.02 0.83 6.05
C LEU A 466 2.35 0.84 4.55
N TYR A 467 1.44 1.37 3.72
CA TYR A 467 1.46 1.12 2.27
C TYR A 467 1.56 2.40 1.42
N SER A 468 1.36 3.58 1.98
CA SER A 468 1.57 4.84 1.25
C SER A 468 3.05 5.24 1.30
N SER A 469 3.51 5.98 0.29
CA SER A 469 4.92 6.40 0.14
C SER A 469 5.38 7.45 1.17
N GLY A 470 4.66 7.63 2.28
CA GLY A 470 4.99 8.57 3.33
C GLY A 470 5.00 10.03 2.87
N ILE A 471 3.86 10.71 2.98
CA ILE A 471 3.91 12.07 3.53
C ILE A 471 3.72 11.87 5.03
N SER A 472 4.84 11.78 5.75
CA SER A 472 4.83 11.69 7.21
C SER A 472 4.04 12.86 7.80
N ASN A 473 2.87 12.62 8.36
CA ASN A 473 2.17 13.58 9.22
C ASN A 473 1.96 12.96 10.60
N ALA A 474 3.06 12.59 11.25
CA ALA A 474 3.08 12.64 12.70
C ALA A 474 3.03 14.14 13.11
N PHE A 475 1.82 14.59 13.47
CA PHE A 475 1.46 15.87 14.08
C PHE A 475 1.71 17.17 13.29
N GLY A 476 0.60 17.69 12.74
CA GLY A 476 0.49 19.08 12.30
C GLY A 476 -0.94 19.45 11.97
N LYS A 477 -1.73 19.85 12.98
CA LYS A 477 -2.95 20.64 12.75
C LYS A 477 -2.55 21.92 12.03
N SER A 478 -3.06 22.15 10.82
CA SER A 478 -3.44 23.50 10.38
C SER A 478 -4.58 23.41 9.38
N LEU A 479 -5.68 24.04 9.78
CA LEU A 479 -6.72 24.57 8.91
C LEU A 479 -6.07 25.32 7.74
N ILE A 480 -6.28 24.85 6.50
CA ILE A 480 -6.44 25.70 5.33
C ILE A 480 -7.58 25.09 4.51
N ASP A 481 -8.73 25.76 4.59
CA ASP A 481 -9.82 25.64 3.64
C ASP A 481 -9.35 25.92 2.21
N GLY A 482 -9.92 25.18 1.26
CA GLY A 482 -10.11 25.67 -0.11
C GLY A 482 -9.00 25.32 -1.11
N ALA A 483 -9.36 24.41 -2.01
CA ALA A 483 -8.77 24.22 -3.34
C ALA A 483 -7.28 23.80 -3.40
N ASN A 484 -7.07 22.50 -3.55
CA ASN A 484 -6.33 21.97 -4.70
C ASN A 484 -6.88 20.58 -5.05
N HIS A 485 -7.65 20.58 -6.13
CA HIS A 485 -7.80 19.44 -7.01
C HIS A 485 -6.43 18.99 -7.51
N ASP A 486 -6.24 17.68 -7.57
CA ASP A 486 -5.41 16.98 -8.56
C ASP A 486 -3.88 17.10 -8.45
N ASP A 487 -3.30 16.33 -7.53
CA ASP A 487 -1.89 15.90 -7.59
C ASP A 487 -1.77 14.44 -7.10
N GLY A 488 -2.75 13.60 -7.48
CA GLY A 488 -2.59 12.16 -7.38
C GLY A 488 -1.28 11.77 -8.03
N VAL A 489 -0.39 11.13 -7.26
CA VAL A 489 0.73 10.42 -7.87
C VAL A 489 0.10 9.38 -8.78
N ASP A 490 0.25 9.58 -10.08
CA ASP A 490 -0.19 8.73 -11.18
C ASP A 490 0.28 7.28 -10.97
N VAL A 491 -0.45 6.53 -10.15
CA VAL A 491 -0.66 5.11 -10.34
C VAL A 491 -1.93 5.03 -11.17
N ILE A 492 -1.79 5.16 -12.49
CA ILE A 492 -2.86 4.90 -13.44
C ILE A 492 -3.37 3.47 -13.17
N THR A 493 -4.45 3.36 -12.40
CA THR A 493 -5.14 2.10 -12.19
C THR A 493 -5.89 1.76 -13.48
N ILE A 494 -6.00 0.47 -13.79
CA ILE A 494 -6.73 -0.07 -14.95
C ILE A 494 -8.20 0.40 -15.00
N SER A 495 -8.75 0.87 -13.88
CA SER A 495 -10.15 1.32 -13.75
C SER A 495 -10.54 2.47 -14.68
N ASP A 496 -9.63 3.40 -14.99
CA ASP A 496 -10.01 4.60 -15.76
C ASP A 496 -9.92 4.41 -17.28
N TYR A 497 -9.23 3.36 -17.76
CA TYR A 497 -9.10 3.13 -19.20
C TYR A 497 -10.22 2.28 -19.82
N ILE A 498 -10.97 1.53 -19.00
CA ILE A 498 -12.05 0.65 -19.47
C ILE A 498 -13.39 1.40 -19.61
N LYS A 499 -13.53 2.62 -19.05
CA LYS A 499 -14.79 3.39 -19.09
C LYS A 499 -14.98 4.32 -20.30
N ARG A 500 -14.04 4.39 -21.25
CA ARG A 500 -14.32 5.11 -22.52
C ARG A 500 -14.99 4.16 -23.52
N PRO A 501 -16.25 4.40 -23.92
CA PRO A 501 -16.81 3.74 -25.08
C PRO A 501 -15.92 4.13 -26.28
N GLN A 502 -15.35 3.15 -26.97
CA GLN A 502 -14.82 3.39 -28.30
C GLN A 502 -16.02 3.54 -29.24
N GLY A 503 -16.31 4.77 -29.68
CA GLY A 503 -17.26 5.01 -30.77
C GLY A 503 -18.12 6.26 -30.63
N LEU A 504 -17.53 7.43 -30.84
CA LEU A 504 -17.92 8.53 -31.75
C LEU A 504 -17.14 9.81 -31.40
#